data_AF-A0A2I6S860-F1
#
_entry.id   AF-A0A2I6S860-F1
#
_cell.length_a   1.000
_cell.length_b   1.000
_cell.length_c   1.000
_cell.angle_alpha   90.00
_cell.angle_beta   90.00
_cell.angle_gamma   90.00
#
_symmetry.space_group_name_H-M   'P 1'
#
loop_
_entity.id
_entity.type
_entity.pdbx_description
1 polymer ?
#
loop_
_entity_poly.entity_id
_entity_poly.type
_entity_poly.pdbx_seq_one_letter_code
_entity_poly.pdbx_strand_id
1 'polypeptide(L)' 'MQTRLQSFIEQCLNVGSGFIVSLAFWTWVVVPVWGLPVQMAENLQITAAFTALSVARGYVWRRVFNHLHRGHA' A
#
# COMPACT_ATOMS: atom_id res chain seq x y z
N MET A 1 -2.23 27.10 -6.21
CA MET A 1 -2.04 26.18 -7.35
C MET A 1 -0.96 25.19 -6.99
N GLN A 2 -1.24 23.89 -7.06
CA GLN A 2 -0.26 22.83 -6.83
C GLN A 2 0.80 22.88 -7.94
N THR A 3 2.09 22.94 -7.58
CA THR A 3 3.16 22.99 -8.58
C THR A 3 3.36 21.62 -9.22
N ARG A 4 3.88 21.57 -10.46
CA ARG A 4 4.15 20.28 -11.15
C ARG A 4 5.08 19.36 -10.36
N LEU A 5 6.05 19.95 -9.65
CA LEU A 5 6.99 19.23 -8.80
C LEU A 5 6.29 18.61 -7.58
N GLN A 6 5.34 19.33 -6.98
CA GLN A 6 4.57 18.83 -5.84
C GLN A 6 3.69 17.64 -6.23
N SER A 7 2.99 17.72 -7.37
CA SER A 7 2.19 16.61 -7.90
C SER A 7 3.04 15.37 -8.17
N PHE A 8 4.26 15.55 -8.70
CA PHE A 8 5.19 14.44 -8.91
C PHE A 8 5.61 13.78 -7.59
N ILE A 9 5.99 14.57 -6.58
CA ILE A 9 6.38 14.05 -5.26
C ILE A 9 5.20 13.32 -4.59
N GLU A 10 3.98 13.84 -4.67
CA GLU A 10 2.79 13.17 -4.12
C GLU A 10 2.52 11.82 -4.80
N GLN A 11 2.70 11.72 -6.12
CA GLN A 11 2.58 10.44 -6.82
C GLN A 11 3.71 9.48 -6.43
N CYS A 12 4.95 9.94 -6.32
CA CYS A 12 6.07 9.13 -5.84
C CYS A 12 5.84 8.61 -4.42
N LEU A 13 5.31 9.44 -3.51
CA LEU A 13 4.97 9.04 -2.15
C LEU A 13 3.81 8.02 -2.13
N ASN A 14 2.81 8.19 -2.99
CA ASN A 14 1.68 7.27 -3.10
C ASN A 14 2.13 5.88 -3.60
N VAL A 15 2.94 5.83 -4.66
CA VAL A 15 3.47 4.59 -5.21
C VAL A 15 4.51 3.98 -4.26
N GLY A 16 5.44 4.78 -3.76
CA GLY A 16 6.53 4.37 -2.87
C GLY A 16 6.02 3.80 -1.54
N SER A 17 5.05 4.46 -0.90
CA SER A 17 4.42 3.93 0.32
C SER A 17 3.72 2.60 0.06
N GLY A 18 3.03 2.46 -1.08
CA GLY A 18 2.43 1.19 -1.49
C GLY A 18 3.45 0.07 -1.66
N PHE A 19 4.58 0.37 -2.29
CA PHE A 19 5.67 -0.60 -2.46
C PHE A 19 6.26 -1.04 -1.13
N ILE A 20 6.58 -0.09 -0.23
CA ILE A 20 7.17 -0.38 1.08
C ILE A 20 6.22 -1.25 1.92
N VAL A 21 4.92 -0.91 1.95
CA VAL A 21 3.92 -1.70 2.70
C VAL A 21 3.77 -3.10 2.11
N SER A 22 3.70 -3.24 0.79
CA SER A 22 3.63 -4.55 0.13
C SER A 22 4.86 -5.40 0.41
N LEU A 23 6.06 -4.81 0.34
CA LEU A 23 7.31 -5.50 0.63
C LEU A 23 7.38 -5.93 2.10
N ALA A 24 7.01 -5.04 3.02
CA ALA A 24 6.95 -5.36 4.44
C ALA A 24 5.95 -6.49 4.72
N PHE A 25 4.76 -6.44 4.13
CA PHE A 25 3.77 -7.49 4.28
C PHE A 25 4.29 -8.83 3.74
N TRP A 26 4.95 -8.82 2.57
CA TRP A 26 5.57 -10.02 2.02
C TRP A 26 6.62 -10.62 2.97
N THR A 27 7.61 -9.82 3.37
CA THR A 27 8.75 -10.28 4.17
C THR A 27 8.35 -10.71 5.58
N TRP A 28 7.46 -9.97 6.24
CA TRP A 28 7.15 -10.17 7.65
C TRP A 28 5.92 -11.04 7.90
N VAL A 29 5.02 -11.17 6.92
CA VAL A 29 3.78 -11.94 7.08
C VAL A 29 3.77 -13.12 6.12
N VAL A 30 3.92 -12.88 4.82
CA VAL A 30 3.73 -13.94 3.82
C VAL A 30 4.81 -15.03 3.92
N VAL A 31 6.09 -14.63 3.91
CA VAL A 31 7.23 -15.56 3.97
C VAL A 31 7.21 -16.46 5.22
N PRO A 32 7.09 -15.94 6.45
CA PRO A 32 7.12 -16.78 7.65
C PRO A 32 5.86 -17.62 7.84
N VAL A 33 4.69 -17.19 7.35
CA VAL A 33 3.43 -17.91 7.57
C VAL A 33 3.28 -19.08 6.60
N TRP A 34 3.64 -18.90 5.33
CA TRP A 34 3.36 -19.90 4.30
C TRP A 34 4.57 -20.74 3.87
N GLY A 35 5.81 -20.25 4.07
CA GLY A 35 6.99 -20.97 3.59
C GLY A 35 6.95 -21.25 2.08
N LEU A 36 7.87 -22.08 1.60
CA LEU A 36 7.87 -22.58 0.21
C LEU A 36 7.70 -24.11 0.25
N PRO A 37 6.98 -24.75 -0.68
CA PRO A 37 6.18 -24.23 -1.79
C PRO A 37 4.70 -24.02 -1.42
N VAL A 38 4.14 -22.86 -1.76
CA VAL A 38 2.71 -22.53 -1.57
C VAL A 38 1.84 -23.27 -2.59
N GLN A 39 0.80 -23.97 -2.13
CA GLN A 39 -0.21 -24.56 -3.00
C GLN A 39 -1.19 -23.49 -3.52
N MET A 40 -2.03 -23.86 -4.49
CA MET A 40 -3.00 -22.95 -5.12
C MET A 40 -3.94 -22.27 -4.09
N ALA A 41 -4.34 -22.99 -3.05
CA ALA A 41 -5.21 -22.46 -1.99
C ALA A 41 -4.53 -21.33 -1.21
N GLU A 42 -3.23 -21.46 -0.94
CA GLU A 42 -2.45 -20.45 -0.21
C GLU A 42 -2.17 -19.23 -1.09
N ASN A 43 -1.90 -19.44 -2.38
CA ASN A 43 -1.79 -18.33 -3.34
C ASN A 43 -3.08 -17.50 -3.41
N LEU A 44 -4.26 -18.13 -3.33
CA LEU A 44 -5.53 -17.40 -3.25
C LEU A 44 -5.64 -16.58 -1.98
N GLN A 45 -5.23 -17.13 -0.82
CA GLN A 45 -5.25 -16.41 0.46
C GLN A 45 -4.27 -15.22 0.46
N ILE A 46 -3.06 -15.41 -0.05
CA ILE A 46 -2.05 -14.35 -0.17
C ILE A 46 -2.54 -13.26 -1.10
N THR A 47 -3.10 -13.62 -2.25
CA THR A 47 -3.66 -12.66 -3.22
C THR A 47 -4.84 -11.88 -2.61
N ALA A 48 -5.72 -12.55 -1.87
CA ALA A 48 -6.82 -11.91 -1.16
C ALA A 48 -6.31 -10.93 -0.09
N ALA A 49 -5.26 -11.30 0.65
CA ALA A 49 -4.64 -10.43 1.64
C ALA A 49 -4.01 -9.18 0.99
N PHE A 50 -3.27 -9.34 -0.12
CA PHE A 50 -2.75 -8.21 -0.89
C PHE A 50 -3.85 -7.32 -1.48
N THR A 51 -4.97 -7.93 -1.90
CA THR A 51 -6.13 -7.19 -2.38
C THR A 51 -6.74 -6.34 -1.27
N ALA A 52 -6.96 -6.92 -0.09
CA ALA A 52 -7.44 -6.21 1.09
C ALA A 52 -6.48 -5.07 1.50
N LEU A 53 -5.17 -5.33 1.48
CA LEU A 53 -4.13 -4.31 1.71
C LEU A 53 -4.19 -3.17 0.70
N SER A 54 -4.38 -3.47 -0.57
CA SER A 54 -4.49 -2.44 -1.62
C SER A 54 -5.71 -1.54 -1.39
N VAL A 55 -6.85 -2.13 -1.02
CA VAL A 55 -8.08 -1.39 -0.66
C VAL A 55 -7.87 -0.56 0.61
N ALA A 56 -7.30 -1.16 1.66
CA ALA A 56 -7.02 -0.48 2.93
C ALA A 56 -6.08 0.71 2.73
N ARG A 57 -4.99 0.55 1.99
CA ARG A 57 -4.07 1.64 1.62
C ARG A 57 -4.80 2.74 0.87
N GLY A 58 -5.63 2.40 -0.10
CA GLY A 58 -6.45 3.38 -0.83
C GLY A 58 -7.32 4.21 0.10
N TYR A 59 -7.88 3.61 1.15
CA TYR A 59 -8.66 4.29 2.18
C TYR A 59 -7.79 5.15 3.11
N VAL A 60 -6.65 4.63 3.57
CA VAL A 60 -5.67 5.37 4.39
C VAL A 60 -5.16 6.60 3.64
N TRP A 61 -4.80 6.46 2.37
CA TRP A 61 -4.28 7.57 1.57
C TRP A 61 -5.33 8.64 1.29
N ARG A 62 -6.60 8.26 1.06
CA ARG A 62 -7.73 9.21 1.05
C ARG A 62 -7.83 9.99 2.37
N ARG A 63 -7.60 9.32 3.49
CA ARG A 63 -7.67 9.94 4.83
C ARG A 63 -6.48 10.85 5.12
N VAL A 64 -5.27 10.44 4.72
CA VAL A 64 -4.04 11.23 4.82
C VAL A 64 -4.14 12.47 3.95
N PHE A 65 -4.57 12.36 2.70
CA PHE A 65 -4.77 13.54 1.83
C PHE A 65 -5.86 14.48 2.34
N ASN A 66 -6.94 13.95 2.92
CA ASN A 66 -7.98 14.78 3.55
C ASN A 66 -7.45 15.51 4.80
N HIS A 67 -6.51 14.91 5.54
CA HIS A 67 -5.85 15.55 6.67
C HIS A 67 -4.81 16.59 6.22
N LEU A 68 -4.01 16.27 5.20
CA LEU A 68 -3.01 17.18 4.62
C LEU A 68 -3.67 18.42 4.01
N HIS A 69 -4.79 18.27 3.28
CA HIS A 69 -5.53 19.40 2.73
C HIS A 69 -6.20 20.27 3.79
N ARG A 70 -6.56 19.73 4.97
CA ARG A 70 -7.07 20.52 6.09
C ARG A 70 -6.01 21.37 6.79
N GLY A 71 -4.73 21.05 6.65
CA GLY A 71 -3.63 21.87 7.17
C GLY A 71 -3.24 23.07 6.29
N HIS A 72 -3.88 23.21 5.12
CA HIS A 72 -3.67 24.30 4.16
C HIS A 72 -4.90 25.24 4.04
N ALA A 73 -5.74 25.29 5.07
CA ALA A 73 -6.87 26.22 5.20
C ALA A 73 -6.66 27.18 6.37
#